data_AF-A0A9J5W3V2-F1
#
_entry.id   AF-A0A9J5W3V2-F1
#
_cell.length_a   1.000
_cell.length_b   1.000
_cell.length_c   1.000
_cell.angle_alpha   90.00
_cell.angle_beta   90.00
_cell.angle_gamma   90.00
#
_symmetry.space_group_name_H-M   'P 1'
#
loop_
_entity.id
_entity.type
_entity.pdbx_description
1 polymer ?
#
loop_
_entity_poly.entity_id
_entity_poly.type
_entity_poly.pdbx_seq_one_letter_code
_entity_poly.pdbx_strand_id
1 'polypeptide(L)'
;MEDLNGDYFSLLVDESCDISRKEQMAIWEVLLNVWMNRESQAKKVQVALDMGEVESGKGLNQELGLARAANTRWGSHYKSFKNFISMFGSIMFLILLLLILNLLKKKLRQPGYLKVCQTFEIAFILHLMRDILAITNELNESLQKKEQDIANAILLVKVVKKRLQDLRNEGWDSLIENV
;
A
#
# COMPACT_ATOMS: atom_id res chain seq x y z
N MET A 1 28.08 16.94 53.36
CA MET A 1 27.63 16.21 52.16
C MET A 1 26.28 15.67 52.53
N GLU A 2 25.21 16.33 52.09
CA GLU A 2 23.84 15.92 52.42
C GLU A 2 23.43 14.70 51.60
N ASP A 3 22.72 13.80 52.28
CA ASP A 3 22.36 12.45 51.84
C ASP A 3 21.39 12.46 50.64
N LEU A 4 21.93 12.38 49.42
CA LEU A 4 21.16 12.17 48.19
C LEU A 4 20.85 10.67 47.94
N ASN A 5 20.45 9.90 48.96
CA ASN A 5 20.52 8.43 48.87
C ASN A 5 19.23 7.64 49.13
N GLY A 6 18.06 8.23 48.87
CA GLY A 6 16.79 7.50 48.88
C GLY A 6 15.81 8.04 47.84
N ASP A 7 15.57 9.34 47.88
CA ASP A 7 14.54 10.00 47.07
C ASP A 7 14.88 10.07 45.57
N TYR A 8 16.18 10.17 45.22
CA TYR A 8 16.62 10.16 43.83
C TYR A 8 16.43 8.80 43.17
N PHE A 9 16.66 7.71 43.92
CA PHE A 9 16.45 6.35 43.42
C PHE A 9 14.97 5.99 43.31
N SER A 10 14.13 6.44 44.24
CA SER A 10 12.68 6.23 44.14
C SER A 10 12.07 6.99 42.96
N LEU A 11 12.52 8.23 42.70
CA LEU A 11 12.13 8.99 41.49
C LEU A 11 12.55 8.29 40.19
N LEU A 12 13.80 7.82 40.09
CA LEU A 12 14.28 7.11 38.90
C LEU A 12 13.52 5.79 38.67
N VAL A 13 13.19 5.06 39.73
CA VAL A 13 12.42 3.82 39.65
C VAL A 13 10.98 4.10 39.22
N ASP A 14 10.35 5.13 39.76
CA ASP A 14 8.99 5.54 39.41
C ASP A 14 8.91 6.02 37.95
N GLU A 15 9.85 6.89 37.54
CA GLU A 15 9.93 7.39 36.17
C GLU A 15 10.25 6.28 35.16
N SER A 16 11.09 5.30 35.54
CA SER A 16 11.34 4.10 34.72
C SER A 16 10.11 3.19 34.60
N CYS A 17 9.32 3.04 35.67
CA CYS A 17 8.05 2.30 35.65
C CYS A 17 7.00 3.00 34.77
N ASP A 18 6.96 4.32 34.78
CA ASP A 18 6.05 5.11 33.95
C ASP A 18 6.43 5.10 32.47
N ILE A 19 7.72 5.12 32.14
CA ILE A 19 8.20 4.93 30.76
C ILE A 19 7.81 3.53 30.26
N SER A 20 8.04 2.49 31.06
CA SER A 20 7.65 1.11 30.73
C SER A 20 6.14 0.97 30.49
N ARG A 21 5.31 1.59 31.34
CA ARG A 21 3.85 1.63 31.16
C ARG A 21 3.45 2.39 29.89
N LYS A 22 4.08 3.53 29.58
CA LYS A 22 3.85 4.28 28.35
C LYS A 22 4.24 3.49 27.09
N GLU A 23 5.37 2.78 27.12
CA GLU A 23 5.79 1.88 26.04
C GLU A 23 4.81 0.72 25.85
N GLN A 24 4.34 0.09 26.94
CA GLN A 24 3.32 -0.96 26.86
C GLN A 24 1.98 -0.45 26.34
N MET A 25 1.56 0.76 26.75
CA MET A 25 0.36 1.40 26.24
C MET A 25 0.46 1.69 24.74
N ALA A 26 1.60 2.19 24.26
CA ALA A 26 1.84 2.40 22.83
C ALA A 26 1.80 1.09 22.04
N ILE A 27 2.35 0.00 22.59
CA ILE A 27 2.23 -1.34 21.99
C ILE A 27 0.76 -1.78 21.95
N TRP A 28 0.01 -1.56 23.01
CA TRP A 28 -1.40 -1.92 23.07
C TRP A 28 -2.23 -1.14 22.05
N GLU A 29 -1.97 0.16 21.86
CA GLU A 29 -2.58 0.98 20.80
C GLU A 29 -2.23 0.46 19.40
N VAL A 30 -0.97 0.12 19.16
CA VAL A 30 -0.55 -0.46 17.86
C VAL A 30 -1.24 -1.80 17.63
N LEU A 31 -1.29 -2.68 18.64
CA LEU A 31 -1.98 -3.98 18.54
C LEU A 31 -3.48 -3.82 18.34
N LEU A 32 -4.11 -2.86 19.01
CA LEU A 32 -5.51 -2.52 18.82
C LEU A 32 -5.76 -2.05 17.39
N ASN A 33 -4.91 -1.19 16.84
CA ASN A 33 -5.01 -0.73 15.44
C ASN A 33 -4.81 -1.88 14.45
N VAL A 34 -3.87 -2.80 14.71
CA VAL A 34 -3.68 -4.04 13.91
C VAL A 34 -4.96 -4.89 13.95
N TRP A 35 -5.55 -5.06 15.13
CA TRP A 35 -6.76 -5.86 15.33
C TRP A 35 -7.97 -5.24 14.64
N MET A 36 -8.18 -3.93 14.83
CA MET A 36 -9.24 -3.15 14.17
C MET A 36 -9.12 -3.18 12.65
N ASN A 37 -7.89 -3.12 12.12
CA ASN A 37 -7.67 -3.26 10.68
C ASN A 37 -8.05 -4.67 10.19
N ARG A 38 -7.65 -5.75 10.90
CA ARG A 38 -8.06 -7.12 10.54
C ARG A 38 -9.57 -7.28 10.53
N GLU A 39 -10.26 -6.79 11.55
CA GLU A 39 -11.73 -6.79 11.63
C GLU A 39 -12.35 -6.02 10.44
N SER A 40 -11.79 -4.86 10.10
CA SER A 40 -12.26 -4.07 8.95
C SER A 40 -12.08 -4.83 7.62
N GLN A 41 -10.93 -5.46 7.40
CA GLN A 41 -10.68 -6.25 6.18
C GLN A 41 -11.57 -7.50 6.14
N ALA A 42 -11.75 -8.19 7.26
CA ALA A 42 -12.64 -9.35 7.35
C ALA A 42 -14.08 -8.98 6.99
N LYS A 43 -14.57 -7.83 7.46
CA LYS A 43 -15.90 -7.31 7.09
C LYS A 43 -16.01 -6.99 5.60
N LYS A 44 -14.99 -6.35 5.00
CA LYS A 44 -14.98 -6.08 3.55
C LYS A 44 -15.06 -7.37 2.73
N VAL A 45 -14.31 -8.40 3.13
CA VAL A 45 -14.35 -9.71 2.48
C VAL A 45 -15.72 -10.37 2.66
N GLN A 46 -16.30 -10.30 3.86
CA GLN A 46 -17.63 -10.85 4.13
C GLN A 46 -18.72 -10.17 3.28
N VAL A 47 -18.69 -8.83 3.20
CA VAL A 47 -19.62 -8.06 2.37
C VAL A 47 -19.48 -8.43 0.89
N ALA A 48 -18.25 -8.60 0.39
CA ALA A 48 -18.01 -9.03 -0.98
C ALA A 48 -18.49 -10.47 -1.25
N LEU A 49 -18.42 -11.37 -0.25
CA LEU A 49 -19.00 -12.72 -0.32
C LEU A 49 -20.53 -12.67 -0.36
N ASP A 50 -21.15 -11.86 0.51
CA ASP A 50 -22.61 -11.75 0.63
C ASP A 50 -23.26 -11.12 -0.61
N MET A 51 -22.56 -10.18 -1.27
CA MET A 51 -22.99 -9.59 -2.53
C MET A 51 -22.70 -10.48 -3.75
N GLY A 52 -22.05 -11.64 -3.55
CA GLY A 52 -21.65 -12.54 -4.64
C GLY A 52 -20.54 -11.97 -5.53
N GLU A 53 -19.82 -10.95 -5.07
CA GLU A 53 -18.68 -10.36 -5.79
C GLU A 53 -17.44 -11.27 -5.71
N VAL A 54 -17.37 -12.16 -4.71
CA VAL A 54 -16.28 -13.13 -4.49
C VAL A 54 -16.89 -14.48 -4.09
N GLU A 55 -16.33 -15.60 -4.57
CA GLU A 55 -16.78 -16.95 -4.22
C GLU A 55 -15.80 -17.64 -3.24
N SER A 56 -16.32 -18.44 -2.31
CA SER A 56 -15.49 -19.20 -1.35
C SER A 56 -15.22 -20.62 -1.84
N GLY A 57 -13.96 -20.95 -2.19
CA GLY A 57 -13.56 -22.32 -2.54
C GLY A 57 -12.06 -22.49 -2.82
N LYS A 58 -11.52 -23.71 -2.69
CA LYS A 58 -10.12 -24.01 -3.05
C LYS A 58 -9.96 -23.86 -4.57
N GLY A 59 -9.20 -22.85 -4.99
CA GLY A 59 -8.94 -22.52 -6.40
C GLY A 59 -9.88 -21.47 -7.01
N LEU A 60 -10.98 -21.10 -6.34
CA LEU A 60 -12.02 -20.22 -6.89
C LEU A 60 -11.79 -18.71 -6.70
N ASN A 61 -10.67 -18.32 -6.10
CA ASN A 61 -10.19 -16.92 -6.07
C ASN A 61 -8.83 -16.75 -6.75
N GLN A 62 -8.48 -17.66 -7.66
CA GLN A 62 -7.31 -17.54 -8.54
C GLN A 62 -7.54 -16.57 -9.71
N GLU A 63 -8.47 -15.63 -9.61
CA GLU A 63 -8.52 -14.52 -10.57
C GLU A 63 -7.24 -13.65 -10.54
N LEU A 64 -6.44 -13.79 -9.48
CA LEU A 64 -5.07 -13.24 -9.37
C LEU A 64 -4.01 -14.13 -10.05
N GLY A 65 -4.38 -15.31 -10.56
CA GLY A 65 -3.51 -16.18 -11.35
C GLY A 65 -3.22 -15.57 -12.73
N LEU A 66 -2.05 -15.88 -13.29
CA LEU A 66 -1.65 -15.45 -14.64
C LEU A 66 -2.75 -15.84 -15.65
N ALA A 67 -3.46 -14.84 -16.15
CA ALA A 67 -4.51 -15.01 -17.14
C ALA A 67 -3.96 -15.72 -18.40
N ARG A 68 -4.84 -16.51 -19.04
CA ARG A 68 -4.59 -17.30 -20.25
C ARG A 68 -3.76 -16.53 -21.28
N ALA A 69 -2.82 -17.22 -21.92
CA ALA A 69 -1.77 -16.71 -22.84
C ALA A 69 -2.24 -15.92 -24.09
N ALA A 70 -3.52 -15.55 -24.19
CA ALA A 70 -4.08 -14.77 -25.29
C ALA A 70 -4.31 -13.30 -24.96
N ASN A 71 -4.28 -12.89 -23.68
CA ASN A 71 -4.16 -11.47 -23.34
C ASN A 71 -2.70 -11.07 -23.55
N THR A 72 -2.43 -10.01 -24.30
CA THR A 72 -1.06 -9.51 -24.50
C THR A 72 -0.36 -9.39 -23.14
N ARG A 73 0.97 -9.57 -23.13
CA ARG A 73 1.80 -9.48 -21.91
C ARG A 73 1.46 -8.22 -21.06
N TRP A 74 1.00 -7.14 -21.68
CA TRP A 74 0.65 -5.89 -21.01
C TRP A 74 -0.61 -5.98 -20.12
N GLY A 75 -1.63 -6.72 -20.54
CA GLY A 75 -2.86 -6.88 -19.74
C GLY A 75 -2.63 -7.70 -18.47
N SER A 76 -1.75 -8.72 -18.53
CA SER A 76 -1.35 -9.45 -17.33
C SER A 76 -0.50 -8.59 -16.40
N HIS A 77 0.42 -7.77 -16.93
CA HIS A 77 1.19 -6.82 -16.12
C HIS A 77 0.29 -5.83 -15.40
N TYR A 78 -0.69 -5.22 -16.07
CA TYR A 78 -1.62 -4.30 -15.41
C TYR A 78 -2.43 -5.00 -14.32
N LYS A 79 -2.98 -6.18 -14.59
CA LYS A 79 -3.75 -6.95 -13.59
C LYS A 79 -2.89 -7.28 -12.36
N SER A 80 -1.70 -7.84 -12.56
CA SER A 80 -0.77 -8.14 -11.47
C SER A 80 -0.36 -6.89 -10.69
N PHE A 81 -0.14 -5.77 -11.38
CA PHE A 81 0.27 -4.53 -10.74
C PHE A 81 -0.86 -3.89 -9.92
N LYS A 82 -2.10 -3.90 -10.44
CA LYS A 82 -3.29 -3.46 -9.70
C LYS A 82 -3.49 -4.25 -8.41
N ASN A 83 -3.26 -5.56 -8.47
CA ASN A 83 -3.31 -6.44 -7.29
C ASN A 83 -2.20 -6.12 -6.29
N PHE A 84 -0.99 -5.83 -6.77
CA PHE A 84 0.12 -5.41 -5.91
C PHE A 84 -0.21 -4.11 -5.16
N ILE A 85 -0.79 -3.12 -5.84
CA ILE A 85 -1.20 -1.85 -5.22
C ILE A 85 -2.28 -2.06 -4.16
N SER A 86 -3.28 -2.93 -4.41
CA SER A 86 -4.32 -3.19 -3.41
C SER A 86 -3.75 -3.86 -2.15
N MET A 87 -2.69 -4.66 -2.31
CA MET A 87 -1.97 -5.28 -1.19
C MET A 87 -0.90 -4.36 -0.59
N PHE A 88 -0.51 -3.27 -1.26
CA PHE A 88 0.62 -2.44 -0.88
C PHE A 88 0.44 -1.81 0.51
N GLY A 89 -0.76 -1.34 0.83
CA GLY A 89 -1.07 -0.83 2.18
C GLY A 89 -0.80 -1.87 3.28
N SER A 90 -1.18 -3.12 3.05
CA SER A 90 -0.94 -4.23 3.97
C SER A 90 0.55 -4.61 4.05
N ILE A 91 1.26 -4.58 2.93
CA ILE A 91 2.71 -4.84 2.86
C ILE A 91 3.47 -3.75 3.63
N MET A 92 3.14 -2.49 3.41
CA MET A 92 3.76 -1.35 4.11
C MET A 92 3.46 -1.36 5.59
N PHE A 93 2.23 -1.71 5.99
CA PHE A 93 1.87 -1.89 7.38
C PHE A 93 2.68 -3.02 8.05
N LEU A 94 2.86 -4.15 7.37
CA LEU A 94 3.69 -5.25 7.87
C LEU A 94 5.16 -4.84 7.99
N ILE A 95 5.71 -4.15 6.98
CA ILE A 95 7.09 -3.66 7.00
C ILE A 95 7.27 -2.67 8.15
N LEU A 96 6.34 -1.73 8.33
CA LEU A 96 6.36 -0.76 9.44
C LEU A 96 6.27 -1.46 10.80
N LEU A 97 5.40 -2.45 10.95
CA LEU A 97 5.26 -3.25 12.17
C LEU A 97 6.54 -4.03 12.48
N LEU A 98 7.13 -4.71 11.50
CA LEU A 98 8.42 -5.39 11.65
C LEU A 98 9.55 -4.42 12.00
N LEU A 99 9.49 -3.19 11.48
CA LEU A 99 10.43 -2.13 11.79
C LEU A 99 10.31 -1.69 13.24
N ILE A 100 9.09 -1.42 13.71
CA ILE A 100 8.77 -1.02 15.08
C ILE A 100 9.19 -2.14 16.05
N LEU A 101 8.85 -3.40 15.73
CA LEU A 101 9.26 -4.57 16.52
C LEU A 101 10.78 -4.72 16.59
N ASN A 102 11.50 -4.46 15.50
CA ASN A 102 12.96 -4.47 15.48
C ASN A 102 13.59 -3.26 16.20
N LEU A 103 12.94 -2.10 16.17
CA LEU A 103 13.34 -0.89 16.92
C LEU A 103 13.15 -1.10 18.43
N LEU A 104 12.04 -1.71 18.84
CA LEU A 104 11.80 -2.10 20.24
C LEU A 104 12.81 -3.15 20.72
N LYS A 105 13.28 -4.04 19.83
CA LYS A 105 14.36 -5.01 20.14
C LYS A 105 15.76 -4.39 20.16
N LYS A 106 16.01 -3.32 19.39
CA LYS A 106 17.31 -2.65 19.29
C LYS A 106 17.19 -1.22 19.79
N LYS A 107 17.28 -1.05 21.11
CA LYS A 107 17.55 0.27 21.71
C LYS A 107 18.89 0.77 21.15
N LEU A 108 18.89 1.96 20.51
CA LEU A 108 20.02 2.85 20.13
C LEU A 108 20.26 3.12 18.62
N ARG A 109 20.35 4.44 18.33
CA ARG A 109 20.82 5.24 17.17
C ARG A 109 19.79 5.72 16.10
N GLN A 110 19.77 7.05 15.96
CA GLN A 110 18.87 8.02 15.25
C GLN A 110 18.68 7.85 13.73
N PRO A 111 17.92 8.74 13.03
CA PRO A 111 16.52 9.14 13.21
C PRO A 111 15.66 8.81 11.96
N GLY A 112 14.35 8.69 12.16
CA GLY A 112 13.36 8.14 11.22
C GLY A 112 13.07 8.93 9.92
N TYR A 113 13.91 9.87 9.50
CA TYR A 113 13.64 10.67 8.29
C TYR A 113 13.97 9.93 6.98
N LEU A 114 15.09 9.18 6.93
CA LEU A 114 15.50 8.46 5.71
C LEU A 114 14.47 7.41 5.27
N LYS A 115 13.74 6.82 6.23
CA LYS A 115 12.77 5.75 5.99
C LYS A 115 11.40 6.25 5.53
N VAL A 116 10.98 7.41 6.02
CA VAL A 116 9.70 8.03 5.63
C VAL A 116 9.80 8.55 4.18
N CYS A 117 10.92 9.21 3.83
CA CYS A 117 11.16 9.65 2.44
C CYS A 117 11.17 8.46 1.45
N GLN A 118 11.85 7.36 1.79
CA GLN A 118 11.85 6.15 0.95
C GLN A 118 10.45 5.53 0.79
N THR A 119 9.63 5.59 1.84
CA THR A 119 8.26 5.10 1.81
C THR A 119 7.39 5.93 0.87
N PHE A 120 7.50 7.26 0.95
CA PHE A 120 6.79 8.19 0.07
C PHE A 120 7.21 8.02 -1.39
N GLU A 121 8.51 7.94 -1.68
CA GLU A 121 9.03 7.73 -3.04
C GLU A 121 8.48 6.44 -3.67
N ILE A 122 8.46 5.34 -2.92
CA ILE A 122 7.92 4.06 -3.39
C ILE A 122 6.40 4.17 -3.61
N ALA A 123 5.66 4.73 -2.66
CA ALA A 123 4.22 4.91 -2.80
C ALA A 123 3.88 5.79 -4.02
N PHE A 124 4.60 6.90 -4.18
CA PHE A 124 4.46 7.80 -5.32
C PHE A 124 4.70 7.08 -6.66
N ILE A 125 5.81 6.34 -6.79
CA ILE A 125 6.11 5.56 -8.00
C ILE A 125 5.01 4.53 -8.29
N LEU A 126 4.45 3.90 -7.26
CA LEU A 126 3.39 2.91 -7.44
C LEU A 126 2.09 3.53 -7.95
N HIS A 127 1.69 4.66 -7.38
CA HIS A 127 0.51 5.41 -7.82
C HIS A 127 0.70 5.93 -9.25
N LEU A 128 1.88 6.46 -9.59
CA LEU A 128 2.20 6.88 -10.95
C LEU A 128 2.15 5.71 -11.95
N MET A 129 2.75 4.57 -11.61
CA MET A 129 2.72 3.39 -12.48
C MET A 129 1.31 2.83 -12.65
N ARG A 130 0.43 2.98 -11.64
CA ARG A 130 -0.97 2.52 -11.72
C ARG A 130 -1.69 3.23 -12.85
N ASP A 131 -1.57 4.55 -12.88
CA ASP A 131 -2.34 5.40 -13.77
C ASP A 131 -1.80 5.29 -15.21
N ILE A 132 -0.47 5.18 -15.38
CA ILE A 132 0.15 4.87 -16.68
C ILE A 132 -0.31 3.50 -17.20
N LEU A 133 -0.29 2.47 -16.36
CA LEU A 133 -0.71 1.12 -16.77
C LEU A 133 -2.23 1.06 -17.05
N ALA A 134 -3.05 1.82 -16.32
CA ALA A 134 -4.48 1.93 -16.60
C ALA A 134 -4.73 2.50 -18.00
N ILE A 135 -4.12 3.65 -18.31
CA ILE A 135 -4.25 4.31 -19.62
C ILE A 135 -3.78 3.39 -20.77
N THR A 136 -2.64 2.71 -20.59
CA THR A 136 -2.08 1.83 -21.62
C THR A 136 -2.84 0.51 -21.75
N ASN A 137 -3.47 0.02 -20.68
CA ASN A 137 -4.34 -1.14 -20.74
C ASN A 137 -5.65 -0.85 -21.47
N GLU A 138 -6.28 0.31 -21.23
CA GLU A 138 -7.47 0.73 -21.98
C GLU A 138 -7.22 0.80 -23.50
N LEU A 139 -6.03 1.29 -23.89
CA LEU A 139 -5.59 1.26 -25.28
C LEU A 139 -5.48 -0.17 -25.81
N ASN A 140 -4.80 -1.03 -25.05
CA ASN A 140 -4.58 -2.43 -25.39
C ASN A 140 -5.92 -3.18 -25.58
N GLU A 141 -6.90 -2.97 -24.71
CA GLU A 141 -8.25 -3.53 -24.83
C GLU A 141 -8.98 -2.98 -26.06
N SER A 142 -8.88 -1.68 -26.31
CA SER A 142 -9.53 -1.03 -27.45
C SER A 142 -8.99 -1.50 -28.79
N LEU A 143 -7.68 -1.75 -28.89
CA LEU A 143 -7.01 -2.25 -30.09
C LEU A 143 -7.28 -3.73 -30.37
N GLN A 144 -7.64 -4.52 -29.35
CA GLN A 144 -7.95 -5.94 -29.50
C GLN A 144 -9.38 -6.21 -30.01
N LYS A 145 -10.23 -5.17 -30.12
CA LYS A 145 -11.57 -5.31 -30.68
C LYS A 145 -11.48 -5.64 -32.18
N LYS A 146 -12.25 -6.65 -32.62
CA LYS A 146 -12.25 -7.14 -34.01
C LYS A 146 -12.65 -6.08 -35.05
N GLU A 147 -13.33 -5.03 -34.62
CA GLU A 147 -13.89 -3.97 -35.45
C GLU A 147 -12.91 -2.80 -35.70
N GLN A 148 -11.65 -2.91 -35.25
CA GLN A 148 -10.69 -1.82 -35.43
C GLN A 148 -10.05 -1.79 -36.81
N ASP A 149 -10.06 -0.59 -37.39
CA ASP A 149 -9.27 -0.25 -38.57
C ASP A 149 -8.07 0.65 -38.21
N ILE A 150 -7.21 0.89 -39.20
CA ILE A 150 -5.98 1.67 -39.02
C ILE A 150 -6.27 3.13 -38.64
N ALA A 151 -7.36 3.72 -39.16
CA ALA A 151 -7.70 5.11 -38.88
C ALA A 151 -8.14 5.26 -37.42
N ASN A 152 -9.00 4.35 -36.93
CA ASN A 152 -9.44 4.31 -35.54
C ASN A 152 -8.28 4.00 -34.59
N ALA A 153 -7.38 3.07 -34.94
CA ALA A 153 -6.19 2.79 -34.15
C ALA A 153 -5.30 4.03 -33.97
N ILE A 154 -5.09 4.83 -35.03
CA ILE A 154 -4.34 6.08 -34.97
C ILE A 154 -5.02 7.10 -34.04
N LEU A 155 -6.35 7.21 -34.10
CA LEU A 155 -7.10 8.08 -33.19
C LEU A 155 -6.95 7.65 -31.72
N LEU A 156 -7.06 6.36 -31.43
CA LEU A 156 -6.86 5.82 -30.08
C LEU A 156 -5.46 6.12 -29.55
N VAL A 157 -4.42 5.93 -30.36
CA VAL A 157 -3.03 6.27 -29.98
C VAL A 157 -2.88 7.77 -29.71
N LYS A 158 -3.51 8.63 -30.51
CA LYS A 158 -3.50 10.09 -30.27
C LYS A 158 -4.18 10.46 -28.95
N VAL A 159 -5.33 9.86 -28.64
CA VAL A 159 -6.05 10.07 -27.38
C VAL A 159 -5.19 9.64 -26.18
N VAL A 160 -4.58 8.46 -26.24
CA VAL A 160 -3.74 7.94 -25.17
C VAL A 160 -2.48 8.79 -24.98
N LYS A 161 -1.85 9.22 -26.07
CA LYS A 161 -0.72 10.16 -26.01
C LYS A 161 -1.12 11.45 -25.30
N LYS A 162 -2.28 12.01 -25.61
CA LYS A 162 -2.79 13.22 -24.95
C LYS A 162 -3.00 12.97 -23.46
N ARG A 163 -3.69 11.89 -23.07
CA ARG A 163 -3.91 11.54 -21.65
C ARG A 163 -2.61 11.38 -20.86
N LEU A 164 -1.58 10.76 -21.45
CA LEU A 164 -0.25 10.65 -20.82
C LEU A 164 0.45 12.01 -20.71
N GLN A 165 0.26 12.91 -21.67
CA GLN A 165 0.78 14.27 -21.60
C GLN A 165 0.07 15.08 -20.52
N ASP A 166 -1.25 14.97 -20.42
CA ASP A 166 -2.06 15.64 -19.40
C ASP A 166 -1.65 15.14 -18.01
N LEU A 167 -1.52 13.82 -17.82
CA LEU A 167 -1.00 13.22 -16.57
C LEU A 167 0.39 13.78 -16.19
N ARG A 168 1.29 13.94 -17.16
CA ARG A 168 2.65 14.46 -16.93
C ARG A 168 2.67 15.96 -16.64
N ASN A 169 1.80 16.75 -17.26
CA ASN A 169 1.85 18.20 -17.16
C ASN A 169 1.00 18.73 -16.00
N GLU A 170 -0.15 18.09 -15.73
CA GLU A 170 -1.21 18.59 -14.83
C GLU A 170 -1.61 17.56 -13.76
N GLY A 171 -1.16 16.30 -13.87
CA GLY A 171 -1.57 15.22 -12.97
C GLY A 171 -0.84 15.14 -11.63
N TRP A 172 0.15 16.00 -11.36
CA TRP A 172 1.00 15.91 -10.15
C TRP A 172 0.21 16.12 -8.86
N ASP A 173 -0.66 17.13 -8.79
CA ASP A 173 -1.41 17.44 -7.58
C ASP A 173 -2.34 16.28 -7.19
N SER A 174 -3.04 15.74 -8.18
CA SER A 174 -3.89 14.55 -7.99
C SER A 174 -3.10 13.31 -7.56
N LEU A 175 -1.89 13.10 -8.10
CA LEU A 175 -1.02 11.99 -7.68
C LEU A 175 -0.54 12.15 -6.24
N ILE A 176 -0.19 13.38 -5.84
CA ILE A 176 0.29 13.68 -4.47
C ILE A 176 -0.82 13.52 -3.44
N GLU A 177 -2.05 13.93 -3.74
CA GLU A 177 -3.21 13.71 -2.86
C GLU A 177 -3.54 12.23 -2.62
N ASN A 178 -3.15 11.36 -3.56
CA ASN A 178 -3.43 9.94 -3.51
C ASN A 178 -2.35 9.11 -2.79
N VAL A 179 -1.24 9.70 -2.35
CA VAL A 179 -0.11 9.05 -1.66
C VAL A 179 -0.17 9.30 -0.16
#